data_AF-A0A7C3GBV4-F1
#
_entry.id   AF-A0A7C3GBV4-F1
#
_cell.length_a   1.000
_cell.length_b   1.000
_cell.length_c   1.000
_cell.angle_alpha   90.00
_cell.angle_beta   90.00
_cell.angle_gamma   90.00
#
_symmetry.space_group_name_H-M   'P 1'
#
loop_
_entity.id
_entity.type
_entity.pdbx_description
1 polymer ?
#
loop_
_entity_poly.entity_id
_entity_poly.type
_entity_poly.pdbx_seq_one_letter_code
_entity_poly.pdbx_strand_id
1 'polypeptide(L)'
;MNQEIIYMGFENDSSGIVSRENGQNMMRFGGGVLYSQNPNGKISCDILFPYIEKIKGEKNKKKELETFPPEEISDELVYSHLQKFFMEICTWECFHRQMIGFTHQE
;
A
#
# COMPACT_ATOMS: atom_id res chain seq x y z
N MET A 1 -18.94 8.30 -14.98
CA MET A 1 -17.48 8.40 -15.06
C MET A 1 -16.95 7.01 -14.75
N ASN A 2 -16.47 6.28 -15.74
CA ASN A 2 -15.80 5.00 -15.51
C ASN A 2 -14.38 5.35 -15.08
N GLN A 3 -14.09 5.26 -13.78
CA GLN A 3 -12.72 5.32 -13.30
C GLN A 3 -12.21 3.89 -13.29
N GLU A 4 -11.46 3.55 -14.33
CA GLU A 4 -10.75 2.29 -14.39
C GLU A 4 -9.57 2.37 -13.41
N ILE A 5 -9.45 1.32 -12.60
CA ILE A 5 -8.47 1.23 -11.52
C ILE A 5 -7.78 -0.12 -11.63
N ILE A 6 -6.45 -0.10 -11.54
CA ILE A 6 -5.64 -1.29 -11.30
C ILE A 6 -5.02 -1.16 -9.91
N TYR A 7 -5.27 -2.16 -9.08
CA TYR A 7 -4.74 -2.25 -7.73
C TYR A 7 -3.94 -3.54 -7.57
N MET A 8 -2.70 -3.40 -7.10
CA MET A 8 -1.85 -4.51 -6.68
C MET A 8 -1.41 -4.25 -5.25
N GLY A 9 -1.72 -5.16 -4.32
CA GLY A 9 -1.41 -4.95 -2.93
C GLY A 9 -1.44 -6.21 -2.10
N PHE A 10 -1.10 -6.04 -0.84
CA PHE A 10 -1.18 -7.12 0.13
C PHE A 10 -2.63 -7.29 0.58
N GLU A 11 -3.05 -8.54 0.66
CA GLU A 11 -4.29 -8.90 1.32
C GLU A 11 -4.25 -8.51 2.80
N ASN A 12 -5.42 -8.34 3.39
CA ASN A 12 -5.56 -8.10 4.83
C ASN A 12 -5.81 -9.40 5.62
N ASP A 13 -5.86 -10.55 4.94
CA ASP A 13 -6.02 -11.87 5.56
C ASP A 13 -4.80 -12.26 6.39
N SER A 14 -5.03 -13.08 7.42
CA SER A 14 -4.01 -13.38 8.42
C SER A 14 -2.88 -14.27 7.86
N SER A 15 -1.86 -13.65 7.29
CA SER A 15 -0.63 -14.29 6.78
C SER A 15 0.58 -14.14 7.72
N GLY A 16 0.37 -13.67 8.95
CA GLY A 16 1.42 -13.48 9.97
C GLY A 16 1.58 -12.03 10.43
N ILE A 17 1.14 -11.06 9.61
CA ILE A 17 1.08 -9.63 9.94
C ILE A 17 -0.32 -9.31 10.49
N VAL A 18 -0.57 -9.57 11.76
CA VAL A 18 -1.88 -9.30 12.38
C VAL A 18 -1.72 -8.67 13.75
N SER A 19 -2.16 -7.43 13.89
CA SER A 19 -2.55 -6.91 15.20
C SER A 19 -3.90 -7.52 15.55
N ARG A 20 -3.92 -8.37 16.59
CA ARG A 20 -5.15 -8.98 17.09
C ARG A 20 -5.51 -8.36 18.43
N GLU A 21 -6.71 -7.82 18.53
CA GLU A 21 -7.31 -7.41 19.79
C GLU A 21 -8.57 -8.23 20.00
N ASN A 22 -8.68 -8.95 21.12
CA ASN A 22 -9.81 -9.84 21.43
C ASN A 22 -10.14 -10.87 20.33
N GLY A 23 -9.13 -11.34 19.59
CA GLY A 23 -9.29 -12.33 18.51
C GLY A 23 -9.75 -11.75 17.17
N GLN A 24 -9.96 -10.44 17.06
CA GLN A 24 -10.32 -9.76 15.81
C GLN A 24 -9.08 -9.24 15.09
N ASN A 25 -9.05 -9.37 13.76
CA ASN A 25 -8.03 -8.76 12.91
C ASN A 25 -8.23 -7.24 12.84
N MET A 26 -7.23 -6.48 13.28
CA MET A 26 -7.25 -5.03 13.23
C MET A 26 -6.69 -4.48 11.92
N MET A 27 -6.05 -5.30 11.09
CA MET A 27 -5.59 -4.88 9.77
C MET A 27 -6.80 -4.75 8.84
N ARG A 28 -7.05 -3.53 8.37
CA ARG A 28 -8.17 -3.25 7.46
C ARG A 28 -7.70 -3.22 6.01
N PHE A 29 -6.46 -2.80 5.79
CA PHE A 29 -5.87 -2.67 4.46
C PHE A 29 -4.37 -2.96 4.51
N GLY A 30 -3.90 -3.83 3.61
CA GLY A 30 -2.51 -4.31 3.53
C GLY A 30 -1.53 -3.34 2.89
N GLY A 31 -2.03 -2.27 2.27
CA GLY A 31 -1.23 -1.41 1.41
C GLY A 31 -1.24 -1.88 -0.05
N GLY A 32 -0.74 -1.05 -0.96
CA GLY A 32 -0.53 -1.45 -2.34
C GLY A 32 -0.16 -0.29 -3.26
N VAL A 33 0.00 -0.62 -4.54
CA VAL A 33 0.14 0.33 -5.65
C VAL A 33 -1.18 0.45 -6.37
N LEU A 34 -1.61 1.70 -6.58
CA LEU A 34 -2.87 2.08 -7.21
C LEU A 34 -2.58 2.86 -8.49
N TYR A 35 -3.08 2.39 -9.62
CA TYR A 35 -3.14 3.15 -10.87
C TYR A 35 -4.57 3.58 -11.12
N SER A 36 -4.81 4.88 -11.22
CA SER A 36 -6.15 5.44 -11.44
C SER A 36 -6.18 6.38 -12.63
N GLN A 37 -7.14 6.17 -13.53
CA GLN A 37 -7.37 7.10 -14.64
C GLN A 37 -8.07 8.37 -14.15
N ASN A 38 -7.48 9.51 -14.45
CA ASN A 38 -8.02 10.83 -14.18
C ASN A 38 -8.99 11.27 -15.30
N PRO A 39 -9.89 12.25 -15.03
CA PRO A 39 -10.81 12.77 -16.04
C PRO A 39 -10.12 13.37 -17.29
N ASN A 40 -8.86 13.76 -17.18
CA ASN A 40 -8.06 14.27 -18.29
C ASN A 40 -7.34 13.16 -19.11
N GLY A 41 -7.62 11.89 -18.83
CA GLY A 41 -7.06 10.74 -19.54
C GLY A 41 -5.68 10.30 -19.05
N LYS A 42 -5.03 11.05 -18.15
CA LYS A 42 -3.75 10.64 -17.54
C LYS A 42 -3.96 9.58 -16.47
N ILE A 43 -2.91 8.81 -16.20
CA ILE A 43 -2.88 7.82 -15.13
C ILE A 43 -2.07 8.37 -13.96
N SER A 44 -2.67 8.40 -12.77
CA SER A 44 -1.95 8.63 -11.52
C SER A 44 -1.58 7.31 -10.88
N CYS A 45 -0.34 7.23 -10.40
CA CYS A 45 0.19 6.10 -9.64
C CYS A 45 0.42 6.53 -8.19
N ASP A 46 -0.12 5.78 -7.25
CA ASP A 46 -0.05 6.06 -5.83
C ASP A 46 0.36 4.82 -5.03
N ILE A 47 1.17 5.02 -4.00
CA ILE A 47 1.35 4.05 -2.91
C ILE A 47 0.30 4.30 -1.85
N LEU A 48 -0.47 3.28 -1.53
CA LEU A 48 -1.38 3.23 -0.39
C LEU A 48 -0.66 2.51 0.75
N PHE A 49 -0.50 3.19 1.88
CA PHE A 49 0.11 2.57 3.06
C PHE A 49 -0.88 1.65 3.78
N PRO A 50 -0.38 0.66 4.55
CA PRO A 50 -1.25 -0.21 5.33
C PRO A 50 -2.00 0.59 6.40
N TYR A 51 -3.17 0.09 6.77
CA TYR A 51 -4.01 0.71 7.79
C TYR A 51 -4.44 -0.32 8.82
N ILE A 52 -4.06 -0.06 10.08
CA ILE A 52 -4.48 -0.83 11.24
C ILE A 52 -5.41 0.01 12.11
N GLU A 53 -6.55 -0.57 12.42
CA GLU A 53 -7.55 0.06 13.26
C GLU A 53 -7.01 0.29 14.68
N LYS A 54 -7.42 1.40 15.32
CA LYS A 54 -7.08 1.80 16.70
C LYS A 54 -5.60 2.14 16.96
N ILE A 55 -4.71 2.10 15.96
CA ILE A 55 -3.39 2.71 16.10
C ILE A 55 -3.52 4.24 16.01
N LYS A 56 -3.30 4.93 17.14
CA LYS A 56 -3.31 6.40 17.18
C LYS A 56 -2.23 6.96 16.27
N GLY A 57 -2.62 7.81 15.31
CA GLY A 57 -1.70 8.49 14.40
C GLY A 57 -1.53 7.82 13.03
N GLU A 58 -2.01 6.58 12.85
CA GLU A 58 -2.14 5.97 11.53
C GLU A 58 -3.38 6.53 10.82
N LYS A 59 -3.14 7.42 9.85
CA LYS A 59 -4.14 7.74 8.82
C LYS A 59 -3.81 6.86 7.61
N ASN A 60 -4.83 6.47 6.85
CA ASN A 60 -4.68 5.97 5.48
C ASN A 60 -3.87 7.01 4.69
N LYS A 61 -2.55 6.84 4.65
CA LYS A 61 -1.66 7.74 3.94
C LYS A 61 -1.56 7.22 2.52
N LYS A 62 -1.81 8.12 1.59
CA LYS A 62 -1.46 7.94 0.18
C LYS A 62 -0.17 8.72 -0.07
N LYS A 63 0.76 8.12 -0.80
CA LYS A 63 1.92 8.81 -1.34
C LYS A 63 1.83 8.75 -2.86
N GLU A 64 1.72 9.91 -3.48
CA GLU A 64 1.77 10.02 -4.92
C GLU A 64 3.18 9.61 -5.40
N LEU A 65 3.23 8.73 -6.40
CA LEU A 65 4.47 8.39 -7.09
C LEU A 65 4.67 9.31 -8.28
N GLU A 66 3.71 9.32 -9.20
CA GLU A 66 3.79 10.08 -10.44
C GLU A 66 2.46 10.08 -11.20
N THR A 67 2.33 10.98 -12.18
CA THR A 67 1.18 11.03 -13.10
C THR A 67 1.70 11.17 -14.54
N PHE A 68 1.29 10.24 -15.41
CA PHE A 68 1.82 10.12 -16.76
C PHE A 68 0.71 9.79 -17.78
N PRO A 69 0.93 10.05 -19.09
CA PRO A 69 0.09 9.54 -20.16
C PRO A 69 0.08 7.99 -20.22
N PRO A 70 -1.02 7.34 -20.60
CA PRO A 70 -1.11 5.88 -20.66
C PRO A 70 -0.02 5.19 -21.49
N GLU A 71 0.42 5.82 -22.58
CA GLU A 71 1.46 5.32 -23.50
C GLU A 71 2.85 5.20 -22.86
N GLU A 72 3.08 5.83 -21.70
CA GLU A 72 4.34 5.74 -20.95
C GLU A 72 4.36 4.53 -20.01
N ILE A 73 3.26 3.76 -19.89
CA ILE A 73 3.26 2.53 -19.09
C ILE A 73 4.09 1.45 -19.77
N SER A 74 5.24 1.15 -19.18
CA SER A 74 6.09 0.03 -19.57
C SER A 74 6.26 -0.95 -18.40
N ASP A 75 6.70 -2.16 -18.71
CA ASP A 75 7.01 -3.16 -17.68
C ASP A 75 8.07 -2.63 -16.70
N GLU A 76 9.11 -1.95 -17.19
CA GLU A 76 10.16 -1.34 -16.38
C GLU A 76 9.60 -0.28 -15.40
N LEU A 77 8.63 0.51 -15.86
CA LEU A 77 7.97 1.49 -15.01
C LEU A 77 7.18 0.79 -13.88
N VAL A 78 6.42 -0.25 -14.21
CA VAL A 78 5.68 -1.04 -13.23
C VAL A 78 6.62 -1.70 -12.22
N TYR A 79 7.73 -2.31 -12.67
CA TYR A 79 8.73 -2.88 -11.77
C TYR A 79 9.35 -1.83 -10.85
N SER A 80 9.68 -0.65 -11.38
CA SER A 80 10.18 0.47 -10.59
C SER A 80 9.19 0.90 -9.51
N HIS A 81 7.88 0.99 -9.83
CA HIS A 81 6.84 1.33 -8.85
C HIS A 81 6.70 0.27 -7.76
N LEU A 82 6.72 -1.01 -8.13
CA LEU A 82 6.68 -2.10 -7.15
C LEU A 82 7.91 -2.07 -6.23
N GLN A 83 9.09 -1.80 -6.77
CA GLN A 83 10.31 -1.65 -5.96
C GLN A 83 10.20 -0.46 -4.99
N LYS A 84 9.72 0.70 -5.46
CA LYS A 84 9.45 1.86 -4.60
C LYS A 84 8.45 1.51 -3.51
N PHE A 85 7.37 0.80 -3.84
CA PHE A 85 6.37 0.34 -2.89
C PHE A 85 6.97 -0.55 -1.80
N PHE A 86 7.71 -1.60 -2.15
CA PHE A 86 8.34 -2.48 -1.15
C PHE A 86 9.27 -1.70 -0.23
N MET A 87 10.07 -0.78 -0.76
CA MET A 87 10.97 0.05 0.05
C MET A 87 10.22 0.96 1.03
N GLU A 88 9.11 1.58 0.60
CA GLU A 88 8.27 2.40 1.47
C GLU A 88 7.60 1.57 2.56
N ILE A 89 7.10 0.37 2.24
CA ILE A 89 6.48 -0.53 3.22
C ILE A 89 7.50 -1.01 4.26
N CYS A 90 8.68 -1.45 3.83
CA CYS A 90 9.75 -1.84 4.76
C CYS A 90 10.16 -0.67 5.66
N THR A 91 10.25 0.54 5.10
CA THR A 91 10.59 1.75 5.89
C THR A 91 9.48 2.09 6.88
N TRP A 92 8.23 2.03 6.44
CA TRP A 92 7.07 2.25 7.29
C TRP A 92 7.04 1.28 8.47
N GLU A 93 7.32 0.00 8.21
CA GLU A 93 7.36 -1.02 9.26
C GLU A 93 8.51 -0.80 10.24
N CYS A 94 9.73 -0.56 9.74
CA CYS A 94 10.93 -0.44 10.57
C CYS A 94 11.00 0.85 11.40
N PHE A 95 10.48 1.98 10.89
CA PHE A 95 10.68 3.29 11.53
C PHE A 95 9.46 3.85 12.25
N HIS A 96 8.24 3.42 11.91
CA HIS A 96 7.03 4.03 12.46
C HIS A 96 6.34 3.20 13.56
N ARG A 97 6.92 2.07 13.99
CA ARG A 97 6.30 1.17 14.98
C ARG A 97 7.23 0.78 16.13
N GLN A 98 6.76 1.00 17.36
CA GLN A 98 7.36 0.46 18.59
C GLN A 98 6.78 -0.92 18.99
N MET A 99 5.69 -1.40 18.35
CA MET A 99 5.14 -2.74 18.56
C MET A 99 4.78 -3.42 17.22
N ILE A 100 5.16 -4.72 17.19
CA ILE A 100 5.32 -5.76 16.15
C ILE A 100 4.53 -5.67 14.82
N GLY A 101 5.21 -6.12 13.74
CA GLY A 101 4.70 -6.53 12.42
C GLY A 101 5.34 -7.79 11.80
N PHE A 102 6.64 -8.08 11.98
CA PHE A 102 7.24 -9.44 11.89
C PHE A 102 7.61 -9.90 13.31
N THR A 103 7.02 -10.98 13.80
CA THR A 103 7.69 -11.76 14.85
C THR A 103 8.61 -12.75 14.13
N HIS A 104 9.91 -12.69 14.41
CA HIS A 104 10.78 -13.82 14.14
C HIS A 104 10.17 -15.01 14.89
N GLN A 105 9.63 -16.00 14.18
CA GLN A 105 9.39 -17.29 14.80
C GLN A 105 10.77 -17.95 14.96
N GLU A 106 11.22 -18.07 16.20
CA GLU A 106 12.26 -19.05 16.58
C GLU A 106 11.65 -20.45 16.59
#